data_AF-A0A821LLK6-F1
#
_entry.id   AF-A0A821LLK6-F1
#
_cell.length_a   1.000
_cell.length_b   1.000
_cell.length_c   1.000
_cell.angle_alpha   90.00
_cell.angle_beta   90.00
_cell.angle_gamma   90.00
#
_symmetry.space_group_name_H-M   'P 1'
#
loop_
_entity.id
_entity.type
_entity.pdbx_description
1 polymer ?
#
loop_
_entity_poly.entity_id
_entity_poly.type
_entity_poly.pdbx_seq_one_letter_code
_entity_poly.pdbx_strand_id
1 'polypeptide(L)'
;MQHGKISSAINQTKLTVENEPNLINTDLEEHQKKEIKELIHIFPDVFNEQAGRTKKLQHRINLVPDAQAYNSPPFRYAPARKQIIEENLKDMLDQGIISPSASPWPSP
;
A
#
# COMPACT_ATOMS: atom_id res chain seq x y z
N MET A 1 -6.90 27.00 27.68
CA MET A 1 -5.56 26.61 27.21
C MET A 1 -5.73 25.63 26.06
N GLN A 2 -5.23 26.04 24.91
CA GLN A 2 -5.11 25.40 23.59
C GLN A 2 -5.75 24.01 23.36
N HIS A 3 -6.81 23.97 22.55
CA HIS A 3 -7.11 22.80 21.72
C HIS A 3 -6.08 22.76 20.58
N GLY A 4 -5.24 21.71 20.60
CA GLY A 4 -4.26 21.44 19.55
C GLY A 4 -4.96 21.24 18.21
N LYS A 5 -4.54 22.02 17.21
CA LYS A 5 -4.95 21.92 15.81
C LYS A 5 -4.53 20.54 15.29
N ILE A 6 -5.50 19.67 14.99
CA ILE A 6 -5.24 18.54 14.10
C ILE A 6 -5.26 19.10 12.69
N SER A 7 -4.10 19.58 12.25
CA SER A 7 -3.84 19.86 10.86
C SER A 7 -3.63 18.52 10.15
N SER A 8 -4.72 17.80 9.85
CA SER A 8 -4.62 16.77 8.81
C SER A 8 -4.62 17.50 7.48
N ALA A 9 -3.45 17.57 6.85
CA ALA A 9 -3.37 17.87 5.45
C ALA A 9 -4.22 16.83 4.71
N ILE A 10 -5.44 17.23 4.33
CA ILE A 10 -6.24 16.51 3.37
C ILE A 10 -5.49 16.72 2.07
N ASN A 11 -4.61 15.79 1.72
CA ASN A 11 -4.14 15.68 0.36
C ASN A 11 -5.39 15.35 -0.45
N GLN A 12 -5.97 16.40 -1.03
CA GLN A 12 -7.01 16.29 -2.03
C GLN A 12 -6.39 15.55 -3.20
N THR A 13 -6.49 14.22 -3.19
CA THR A 13 -6.33 13.44 -4.41
C THR A 13 -7.53 13.79 -5.26
N LYS A 14 -7.34 14.83 -6.06
CA LYS A 14 -8.19 15.24 -7.16
C LYS A 14 -8.54 13.95 -7.91
N LEU A 15 -9.82 13.58 -7.91
CA LEU A 15 -10.37 12.60 -8.85
C LEU A 15 -10.11 13.15 -10.24
N THR A 16 -8.95 12.81 -10.80
CA THR A 16 -8.65 13.00 -12.22
C THR A 16 -9.48 11.99 -13.00
N VAL A 17 -9.91 12.39 -14.18
CA VAL A 17 -10.80 11.70 -15.14
C VAL A 17 -10.28 10.31 -15.57
N GLU A 18 -9.17 9.84 -15.01
CA GLU A 18 -8.39 8.68 -15.42
C GLU A 18 -8.82 7.38 -14.73
N ASN A 19 -9.67 7.44 -13.70
CA ASN A 19 -10.15 6.26 -12.95
C ASN A 19 -11.63 5.91 -13.22
N GLU A 20 -12.17 6.26 -14.38
CA GLU A 20 -13.45 5.69 -14.83
C GLU A 20 -13.21 4.26 -15.33
N PRO A 21 -13.93 3.25 -14.83
CA PRO A 21 -13.76 1.88 -15.30
C PRO A 21 -14.11 1.81 -16.79
N ASN A 22 -13.21 1.23 -17.59
CA ASN A 22 -13.51 0.96 -18.99
C ASN A 22 -14.43 -0.27 -19.09
N LEU A 23 -15.73 -0.03 -19.24
CA LEU A 23 -16.78 -1.04 -19.34
C LEU A 23 -17.20 -1.33 -20.80
N ILE A 24 -16.40 -0.94 -21.79
CA ILE A 24 -16.78 -1.03 -23.22
C ILE A 24 -16.85 -2.48 -23.70
N ASN A 25 -15.99 -3.36 -23.18
CA ASN A 25 -15.88 -4.78 -23.60
C ASN A 25 -16.45 -5.76 -22.57
N THR A 26 -17.45 -5.35 -21.78
CA THR A 26 -18.08 -6.22 -20.77
C THR A 26 -19.45 -6.68 -21.24
N ASP A 27 -19.85 -7.91 -20.89
CA ASP A 27 -21.20 -8.46 -21.14
C ASP A 27 -22.29 -7.86 -20.24
N LEU A 28 -22.04 -6.68 -19.68
CA LEU A 28 -22.94 -5.97 -18.77
C LEU A 28 -24.00 -5.17 -19.55
N GLU A 29 -25.21 -5.16 -19.02
CA GLU A 29 -26.26 -4.27 -19.48
C GLU A 29 -25.98 -2.81 -19.08
N GLU A 30 -26.58 -1.85 -19.80
CA GLU A 30 -26.37 -0.41 -19.52
C GLU A 30 -26.77 -0.02 -18.09
N HIS A 31 -27.80 -0.65 -17.53
CA HIS A 31 -28.20 -0.40 -16.14
C HIS A 31 -27.11 -0.85 -15.15
N GLN A 32 -26.47 -1.99 -15.39
CA GLN A 32 -25.39 -2.53 -14.56
C GLN A 32 -24.12 -1.69 -14.67
N LYS A 33 -23.79 -1.23 -15.89
CA LYS A 33 -22.66 -0.31 -16.10
C LYS A 33 -22.84 0.98 -15.30
N LYS A 34 -24.07 1.51 -15.26
CA LYS A 34 -24.39 2.70 -14.47
C LYS A 34 -24.23 2.45 -12.97
N GLU A 35 -24.76 1.35 -12.45
CA GLU A 35 -24.64 0.98 -11.03
C GLU A 35 -23.18 0.85 -10.58
N ILE A 36 -22.32 0.24 -11.40
CA ILE A 36 -20.88 0.11 -11.10
C ILE A 36 -20.20 1.47 -11.01
N LYS A 37 -20.50 2.37 -11.96
CA LYS A 37 -19.94 3.72 -11.95
C LYS A 37 -20.37 4.51 -10.72
N GLU A 38 -21.64 4.42 -10.34
CA GLU A 38 -22.15 5.03 -9.11
C GLU A 38 -21.46 4.46 -7.88
N LEU A 39 -21.26 3.13 -7.81
CA LEU A 39 -20.59 2.48 -6.69
C LEU A 39 -19.13 2.95 -6.52
N ILE A 40 -18.38 3.04 -7.62
CA ILE A 40 -16.99 3.51 -7.60
C ILE A 40 -16.93 4.97 -7.15
N HIS A 41 -17.89 5.79 -7.58
CA HIS A 41 -17.97 7.19 -7.16
C HIS A 41 -18.31 7.35 -5.67
N ILE A 42 -19.13 6.46 -5.10
CA ILE A 42 -19.52 6.48 -3.68
C ILE A 42 -18.37 6.01 -2.76
N PHE A 43 -17.50 5.11 -3.24
CA PHE A 43 -16.41 4.52 -2.45
C PHE A 43 -15.01 4.80 -3.05
N PRO A 44 -14.62 6.06 -3.27
CA PRO A 44 -13.33 6.39 -3.88
C PRO A 44 -12.13 5.99 -3.01
N ASP A 45 -12.34 5.86 -1.70
CA ASP A 45 -11.35 5.40 -0.72
C ASP A 45 -11.15 3.88 -0.75
N VAL A 46 -12.10 3.12 -1.32
CA VAL A 46 -11.97 1.67 -1.53
C VAL A 46 -11.38 1.37 -2.90
N PHE A 47 -11.81 2.10 -3.94
CA PHE A 47 -11.35 1.94 -5.32
C PHE A 47 -10.19 2.88 -5.66
N ASN A 48 -9.12 2.84 -4.87
CA ASN A 48 -7.86 3.52 -5.20
C ASN A 48 -6.68 2.54 -5.21
N GLU A 49 -5.59 2.96 -5.84
CA GLU A 49 -4.37 2.16 -5.97
C GLU A 49 -3.50 2.17 -4.70
N GLN A 50 -3.85 2.99 -3.70
CA GLN A 50 -3.04 3.19 -2.50
C GLN A 50 -3.47 2.24 -1.39
N ALA A 51 -2.52 1.52 -0.82
CA ALA A 51 -2.82 0.67 0.32
C ALA A 51 -3.20 1.52 1.55
N GLY A 52 -4.41 1.29 2.08
CA GLY A 52 -4.83 1.86 3.35
C GLY A 52 -4.14 1.23 4.57
N ARG A 53 -4.22 1.88 5.73
CA ARG A 53 -3.71 1.35 7.01
C ARG A 53 -4.81 1.30 8.07
N THR A 54 -4.91 0.17 8.78
CA THR A 54 -5.86 -0.02 9.88
C THR A 54 -5.14 -0.23 11.21
N LYS A 55 -5.78 0.19 12.30
CA LYS A 55 -5.34 -0.08 13.68
C LYS A 55 -6.27 -1.06 14.42
N LYS A 56 -7.25 -1.64 13.71
CA LYS A 56 -8.27 -2.54 14.29
C LYS A 56 -7.67 -3.86 14.81
N LEU A 57 -6.61 -4.34 14.17
CA LEU A 57 -5.90 -5.56 14.54
C LEU A 57 -4.40 -5.33 14.33
N GLN A 58 -3.57 -5.96 15.16
CA GLN A 58 -2.13 -6.05 14.94
C GLN A 58 -1.76 -7.51 14.76
N HIS A 59 -1.03 -7.81 13.68
CA HIS A 59 -0.48 -9.15 13.47
C HIS A 59 0.71 -9.37 14.40
N ARG A 60 0.74 -10.53 15.05
CA ARG A 60 1.85 -10.95 15.91
C ARG A 60 2.37 -12.32 15.46
N ILE A 61 3.68 -12.40 15.26
CA ILE A 61 4.38 -13.64 14.99
C ILE A 61 4.92 -14.16 16.33
N ASN A 62 4.46 -15.33 16.76
CA ASN A 62 4.96 -15.99 17.96
C ASN A 62 6.10 -16.93 17.57
N LEU A 63 7.26 -16.76 18.20
CA LEU A 63 8.39 -17.64 18.00
C LEU A 63 8.21 -18.93 18.80
N VAL A 64 8.75 -20.03 18.29
CA VAL A 64 8.93 -21.25 19.07
C VAL A 64 9.96 -21.01 20.19
N PRO A 65 9.91 -21.77 21.30
CA PRO A 65 10.94 -21.70 22.33
C PRO A 65 12.35 -21.87 21.74
N ASP A 66 13.31 -21.13 22.29
CA ASP A 66 14.73 -21.16 21.91
C ASP A 66 15.06 -20.77 20.46
N ALA A 67 14.12 -20.14 19.73
CA ALA A 67 14.37 -19.62 18.39
C ALA A 67 15.51 -18.58 18.40
N GLN A 68 16.53 -18.82 17.57
CA GLN A 68 17.68 -17.92 17.39
C GLN A 68 17.60 -17.19 16.06
N ALA A 69 18.12 -15.96 16.05
CA ALA A 69 18.14 -15.16 14.85
C ALA A 69 19.06 -15.75 13.78
N TYR A 70 18.52 -15.95 12.58
CA TYR A 70 19.30 -16.35 11.42
C TYR A 70 19.74 -15.10 10.66
N ASN A 71 21.05 -14.90 10.55
CA ASN A 71 21.63 -13.78 9.83
C ASN A 71 22.20 -14.26 8.50
N SER A 72 21.48 -13.97 7.41
CA SER A 72 21.94 -14.30 6.07
C SER A 72 22.33 -13.04 5.29
N PRO A 73 23.43 -13.10 4.52
CA PRO A 73 23.86 -11.97 3.71
C PRO A 73 22.89 -11.74 2.55
N PRO A 74 22.61 -10.49 2.16
CA PRO A 74 21.77 -10.19 1.00
C PRO A 74 22.28 -10.85 -0.28
N PHE A 75 21.37 -11.25 -1.17
CA PHE A 75 21.74 -11.83 -2.46
C PHE A 75 22.48 -10.82 -3.35
N ARG A 76 23.32 -11.35 -4.24
CA ARG A 76 23.99 -10.55 -5.27
C ARG A 76 23.06 -10.39 -6.47
N TYR A 77 22.78 -9.14 -6.84
CA TYR A 77 21.97 -8.81 -8.01
C TYR A 77 22.81 -8.11 -9.08
N ALA A 78 22.49 -8.36 -10.35
CA ALA A 78 23.02 -7.57 -11.45
C ALA A 78 22.61 -6.10 -11.31
N PRO A 79 23.40 -5.13 -11.80
CA PRO A 79 23.14 -3.70 -11.59
C PRO A 79 21.71 -3.26 -11.95
N ALA A 80 21.18 -3.70 -13.10
CA ALA A 80 19.83 -3.36 -13.54
C ALA A 80 18.74 -3.84 -12.57
N ARG A 81 18.89 -5.05 -11.98
CA ARG A 81 17.92 -5.55 -11.00
C ARG A 81 18.02 -4.83 -9.68
N LYS A 82 19.25 -4.51 -9.25
CA LYS A 82 19.49 -3.76 -8.01
C LYS A 82 18.80 -2.40 -8.06
N GLN A 83 18.88 -1.70 -9.19
CA GLN A 83 18.20 -0.42 -9.37
C GLN A 83 16.68 -0.54 -9.20
N ILE A 84 16.05 -1.54 -9.83
CA ILE A 84 14.61 -1.79 -9.69
C ILE A 84 14.24 -2.09 -8.23
N ILE A 85 15.06 -2.85 -7.51
CA ILE A 85 14.84 -3.14 -6.09
C ILE A 85 14.89 -1.84 -5.28
N GLU A 86 15.88 -0.98 -5.52
CA GLU A 86 16.04 0.30 -4.81
C GLU A 86 14.87 1.27 -5.08
N GLU A 87 14.38 1.32 -6.32
CA GLU A 87 13.20 2.09 -6.71
C GLU A 87 11.95 1.60 -5.95
N ASN A 88 11.69 0.30 -5.95
CA ASN A 88 10.56 -0.28 -5.21
C ASN A 88 10.67 -0.04 -3.69
N LEU A 89 11.87 -0.18 -3.12
CA LEU A 89 12.09 0.08 -1.70
C LEU A 89 11.78 1.53 -1.34
N LYS A 90 12.16 2.48 -2.19
CA LYS A 90 11.82 3.88 -2.02
C LYS A 90 10.31 4.09 -2.05
N ASP A 91 9.62 3.52 -3.03
CA ASP A 91 8.16 3.65 -3.13
C ASP A 91 7.45 3.07 -1.90
N MET A 92 7.92 1.92 -1.39
CA MET A 92 7.37 1.29 -0.18
C MET A 92 7.65 2.11 1.09
N LEU A 93 8.79 2.79 1.16
CA LEU A 93 9.12 3.71 2.26
C LEU A 93 8.23 4.96 2.21
N ASP A 94 8.06 5.56 1.02
CA ASP A 94 7.24 6.75 0.80
C ASP A 94 5.75 6.46 1.10
N GLN A 95 5.29 5.25 0.79
CA GLN A 95 3.94 4.76 1.15
C GLN A 95 3.81 4.33 2.63
N GLY A 96 4.91 4.23 3.38
CA GLY A 96 4.90 3.82 4.79
C GLY A 96 4.56 2.34 5.02
N ILE A 97 4.77 1.49 4.01
CA ILE A 97 4.60 0.03 4.07
C ILE A 97 5.73 -0.59 4.89
N ILE A 98 6.97 -0.11 4.70
CA ILE A 98 8.17 -0.54 5.44
C ILE A 98 8.83 0.61 6.18
N SER A 99 9.75 0.30 7.08
CA SER A 99 10.57 1.29 7.80
C SER A 99 11.98 0.74 8.02
N PRO A 100 13.01 1.61 8.11
CA PRO A 100 14.34 1.18 8.53
C PRO A 100 14.28 0.48 9.90
N SER A 101 15.04 -0.60 10.06
CA SER A 101 15.15 -1.31 11.33
C SER A 101 16.57 -1.83 11.53
N ALA A 102 16.97 -1.95 12.80
CA ALA A 102 18.21 -2.61 13.21
C ALA A 102 17.89 -3.99 13.82
N SER A 103 17.12 -4.80 13.08
CA SER A 103 16.68 -6.13 13.54
C SER A 103 17.83 -7.14 13.53
N PRO A 104 17.95 -8.02 14.55
CA PRO A 104 18.89 -9.13 14.51
C PRO A 104 18.47 -10.25 13.54
N TRP A 105 17.28 -10.16 12.91
CA TRP A 105 16.70 -11.17 12.00
C TRP A 105 16.69 -10.73 10.51
N PRO A 106 17.85 -10.59 9.84
CA PRO A 106 17.88 -10.28 8.41
C PRO A 106 17.66 -11.54 7.56
N SER A 107 16.71 -11.43 6.62
CA SER A 107 16.46 -12.41 5.56
C SER A 107 16.87 -11.81 4.21
N PRO A 108 17.43 -12.58 3.27
CA PRO A 108 18.01 -12.07 2.04
C PRO A 108 16.98 -11.93 0.91
#